data_AF-A0A7J4RYC9-F1
#
_entry.id   AF-A0A7J4RYC9-F1
#
_cell.length_a   1.000
_cell.length_b   1.000
_cell.length_c   1.000
_cell.angle_alpha   90.00
_cell.angle_beta   90.00
_cell.angle_gamma   90.00
#
_symmetry.space_group_name_H-M   'P 1'
#
loop_
_entity.id
_entity.type
_entity.pdbx_description
1 polymer ?
#
loop_
_entity_poly.entity_id
_entity_poly.type
_entity_poly.pdbx_seq_one_letter_code
_entity_poly.pdbx_strand_id
1 'polypeptide(L)' 'MDSSKLIYDWNVIDYEITRNPANHPHGVWFDDETLRDGLQSPSARNPTIAEKTELLSYIERLGIQ' A
#
# COMPACT_ATOMS: atom_id res chain seq x y z
N MET A 1 16.90 -2.81 -35.93
CA MET A 1 15.63 -2.82 -35.17
C MET A 1 15.33 -1.39 -34.80
N ASP A 2 14.09 -0.96 -34.99
CA ASP A 2 13.67 0.40 -34.64
C ASP A 2 13.35 0.45 -33.14
N SER A 3 14.24 1.10 -32.36
CA SER A 3 14.15 1.18 -30.90
C SER A 3 12.86 1.85 -30.41
N SER A 4 12.23 2.67 -31.24
CA SER A 4 10.95 3.34 -30.91
C SER A 4 9.81 2.34 -30.73
N LYS A 5 9.88 1.15 -31.34
CA LYS A 5 8.88 0.08 -31.19
C LYS A 5 9.03 -0.73 -29.89
N LEU A 6 10.09 -0.48 -29.12
CA LEU A 6 10.33 -1.13 -27.81
C LEU A 6 9.79 -0.31 -26.64
N ILE A 7 9.41 0.94 -26.88
CA ILE A 7 8.90 1.84 -25.84
C ILE A 7 7.38 1.89 -25.98
N TYR A 8 6.68 1.23 -25.07
CA TYR A 8 5.23 1.35 -24.94
C TYR A 8 4.90 2.60 -24.12
N ASP A 9 4.13 3.53 -24.69
CA ASP A 9 3.68 4.74 -24.00
C ASP A 9 2.46 4.43 -23.13
N TRP A 10 2.65 4.41 -21.82
CA TRP A 10 1.58 4.15 -20.86
C TRP A 10 0.58 5.31 -20.72
N ASN A 11 0.93 6.51 -21.20
CA ASN A 11 0.04 7.67 -21.12
C ASN A 11 -1.14 7.59 -22.10
N VAL A 12 -1.12 6.64 -23.05
CA VAL A 12 -2.26 6.39 -23.96
C VAL A 12 -3.39 5.60 -23.28
N ILE A 13 -3.15 5.05 -22.09
CA ILE A 13 -4.19 4.37 -21.31
C ILE A 13 -4.96 5.43 -20.54
N ASP A 14 -6.10 5.82 -21.10
CA ASP A 14 -7.11 6.59 -20.37
C ASP A 14 -7.85 5.63 -19.43
N TYR A 15 -7.58 5.73 -18.13
CA TYR A 15 -8.15 4.85 -17.13
C TYR A 15 -9.59 5.26 -16.83
N GLU A 16 -10.55 4.73 -17.57
CA GLU A 16 -11.89 4.59 -17.02
C GLU A 16 -11.83 3.58 -15.87
N ILE A 17 -11.91 4.07 -14.63
CA ILE A 17 -11.98 3.22 -13.44
C ILE A 17 -13.42 2.69 -13.31
N THR A 18 -13.85 1.87 -14.27
CA THR A 18 -15.07 1.08 -14.17
C THR A 18 -14.77 -0.14 -13.29
N ARG A 19 -14.89 0.04 -11.97
CA ARG A 19 -14.73 -1.08 -11.03
C ARG A 19 -15.92 -2.03 -11.17
N ASN A 20 -15.66 -3.26 -11.58
CA ASN A 20 -16.63 -4.35 -11.43
C ASN A 20 -16.53 -4.90 -9.99
N PRO A 21 -17.55 -4.71 -9.13
CA PRO A 21 -17.53 -5.24 -7.77
C PRO A 21 -17.41 -6.76 -7.72
N ALA A 22 -17.84 -7.48 -8.76
CA ALA A 22 -17.71 -8.94 -8.82
C ALA A 22 -16.25 -9.41 -8.92
N ASN A 23 -15.33 -8.56 -9.38
CA ASN A 23 -13.90 -8.88 -9.46
C ASN A 23 -13.17 -8.74 -8.11
N HIS A 24 -13.78 -8.05 -7.14
CA HIS A 24 -13.28 -7.93 -5.77
C HIS A 24 -14.41 -8.30 -4.81
N PRO A 25 -14.55 -9.60 -4.46
CA PRO A 25 -15.70 -10.11 -3.70
C PRO A 25 -15.75 -9.61 -2.25
N HIS A 26 -14.77 -8.83 -1.81
CA HIS A 26 -14.68 -8.21 -0.50
C HIS A 26 -14.51 -6.69 -0.63
N GLY A 27 -14.84 -5.97 0.44
CA GLY A 27 -14.61 -4.53 0.53
C GLY A 27 -13.12 -4.17 0.46
N VAL A 28 -12.84 -2.87 0.36
CA VAL A 28 -11.47 -2.35 0.47
C VAL A 28 -10.93 -2.67 1.87
N TRP A 29 -9.75 -3.25 1.92
CA TRP A 29 -9.02 -3.50 3.17
C TRP A 29 -7.88 -2.50 3.31
N PHE A 30 -7.57 -2.18 4.56
CA PHE A 30 -6.42 -1.36 4.91
C PHE A 30 -5.32 -2.29 5.38
N ASP A 31 -4.20 -2.27 4.68
CA ASP A 31 -2.98 -2.97 5.10
C ASP A 31 -2.07 -1.94 5.78
N ASP A 32 -1.87 -2.07 7.09
CA ASP A 32 -1.02 -1.16 7.86
C ASP A 32 0.42 -1.68 7.88
N GLU A 33 1.27 -1.10 7.03
CA GLU A 33 2.70 -1.41 6.97
C GLU A 33 3.56 -0.49 7.87
N THR A 34 2.97 0.22 8.85
CA THR A 34 3.69 1.21 9.68
C THR A 34 4.90 0.60 10.42
N LEU A 35 4.74 -0.60 10.97
CA LEU A 35 5.80 -1.30 11.70
C LEU A 35 6.74 -2.12 10.80
N ARG A 36 6.52 -2.11 9.47
CA ARG A 36 7.35 -2.79 8.48
C ARG A 36 7.98 -1.79 7.52
N ASP A 37 7.22 -1.32 6.53
CA ASP A 37 7.70 -0.42 5.49
C ASP A 37 8.05 0.97 6.08
N GLY A 38 7.26 1.42 7.05
CA GLY A 38 7.56 2.64 7.81
C GLY A 38 8.94 2.58 8.50
N LEU A 39 9.37 1.39 8.96
CA LEU A 39 10.69 1.19 9.58
C LEU A 39 11.81 0.94 8.57
N GLN A 40 11.49 0.69 7.29
CA GLN A 40 12.49 0.57 6.23
C GLN A 40 13.04 1.94 5.80
N SER A 41 12.30 3.02 6.09
CA SER A 41 12.81 4.37 5.88
C SER A 41 14.05 4.65 6.75
N PRO A 42 15.19 5.05 6.17
CA PRO A 42 16.41 5.32 6.93
C PRO A 42 16.30 6.54 7.85
N SER A 43 15.28 7.40 7.65
CA SER A 43 14.99 8.53 8.53
C SER A 43 14.03 8.20 9.67
N ALA A 44 13.40 7.01 9.65
CA ALA A 44 12.47 6.62 10.70
C ALA A 44 13.23 6.22 11.98
N ARG A 45 12.82 6.80 13.11
CA ARG A 45 13.29 6.33 14.42
C ARG A 45 12.67 4.96 14.68
N ASN A 46 13.49 3.94 14.86
CA ASN A 46 13.00 2.62 15.26
C ASN A 46 12.42 2.71 16.68
N PRO A 47 11.11 2.47 16.87
CA PRO A 47 10.50 2.50 18.19
C PRO A 47 11.02 1.34 19.05
N THR A 48 10.98 1.53 20.37
CA THR A 48 11.25 0.48 21.34
C THR A 48 10.19 -0.62 21.26
N ILE A 49 10.48 -1.80 21.83
CA ILE A 49 9.52 -2.92 21.84
C ILE A 49 8.20 -2.55 22.55
N ALA A 50 8.28 -1.74 23.61
CA ALA A 50 7.09 -1.26 24.31
C ALA A 50 6.24 -0.34 23.42
N GLU A 51 6.86 0.63 22.75
CA GLU A 51 6.19 1.53 21.80
C GLU A 51 5.56 0.74 20.62
N LYS A 52 6.21 -0.30 20.11
CA LYS A 52 5.64 -1.18 19.08
C LYS A 52 4.36 -1.88 19.55
N THR A 53 4.35 -2.34 20.80
CA THR A 53 3.19 -3.02 21.39
C THR A 53 2.02 -2.05 21.60
N GLU A 54 2.32 -0.82 22.01
CA GLU A 54 1.32 0.25 22.14
C GLU A 54 0.73 0.63 20.77
N LEU A 55 1.58 0.77 19.74
CA LEU A 55 1.16 1.04 18.36
C LEU A 55 0.24 -0.05 17.82
N LEU A 56 0.54 -1.34 18.05
CA LEU A 56 -0.36 -2.44 17.69
C LEU A 56 -1.74 -2.29 18.34
N SER A 57 -1.78 -1.90 19.62
CA SER A 57 -3.04 -1.67 20.33
C SER A 57 -3.85 -0.49 19.73
N TYR A 58 -3.17 0.52 19.19
CA TYR A 58 -3.84 1.63 18.50
C TYR A 58 -4.35 1.24 17.10
N ILE A 59 -3.57 0.47 16.34
CA ILE A 59 -3.96 -0.03 15.00
C ILE A 59 -5.22 -0.89 15.13
N GLU A 60 -5.27 -1.79 16.13
CA GLU A 60 -6.45 -2.59 16.43
C GLU A 60 -7.67 -1.72 16.77
N ARG A 61 -7.50 -0.68 17.59
CA ARG A 61 -8.57 0.25 17.96
C ARG A 61 -9.11 1.07 16.78
N LEU A 62 -8.30 1.29 15.75
CA LEU A 62 -8.72 1.93 14.51
C LEU A 62 -9.52 0.98 13.60
N GLY A 63 -9.60 -0.30 13.95
CA GLY A 63 -10.31 -1.32 13.16
C GLY A 63 -9.53 -1.77 11.92
N ILE A 64 -8.22 -1.55 11.90
CA ILE A 64 -7.34 -2.06 10.86
C ILE A 64 -6.93 -3.48 11.28
N GLN A 65 -7.20 -4.47 10.43
CA GLN A 65 -6.91 -5.90 10.67
C GLN A 65 -5.72 -6.36 9.85
#